data_AF-A0A9E5RDE6-F1
#
_entry.id   AF-A0A9E5RDE6-F1
#
_cell.length_a   1.000
_cell.length_b   1.000
_cell.length_c   1.000
_cell.angle_alpha   90.00
_cell.angle_beta   90.00
_cell.angle_gamma   90.00
#
_symmetry.space_group_name_H-M   'P 1'
#
loop_
_entity.id
_entity.type
_entity.pdbx_description
1 polymer ?
#
loop_
_entity_poly.entity_id
_entity_poly.type
_entity_poly.pdbx_seq_one_letter_code
_entity_poly.pdbx_strand_id
1 'polypeptide(L)'
;MNLQQEISTSLYQIVQDKYENGLYRDAILAATFYLEKVILDQSNCTKEEIRHTGLGRLIMQVFGSPEPVIQINRMLTVAEVYEQKGLEQTLLGLHQFITFSRIHSDFSDNQKTADAIIIFVNYLISRIQNRYRTDLNNPVLG
;
A
#
# COMPACT_ATOMS: atom_id res chain seq x y z
N MET A 1 -5.79 -8.91 -20.08
CA MET A 1 -6.16 -9.11 -18.66
C MET A 1 -7.36 -8.21 -18.38
N ASN A 2 -8.31 -8.63 -17.52
CA ASN A 2 -9.40 -7.75 -17.10
C ASN A 2 -9.10 -7.19 -15.71
N LEU A 3 -8.51 -5.99 -15.64
CA LEU A 3 -8.04 -5.42 -14.39
C LEU A 3 -9.14 -5.34 -13.32
N GLN A 4 -10.39 -5.06 -13.70
CA GLN A 4 -11.54 -4.99 -12.79
C GLN A 4 -11.78 -6.29 -12.02
N GLN A 5 -11.46 -7.44 -12.61
CA GLN A 5 -11.65 -8.75 -12.00
C GLN A 5 -10.46 -9.17 -11.11
N GLU A 6 -9.31 -8.50 -11.25
CA GLU A 6 -8.06 -8.85 -10.56
C GLU A 6 -7.81 -8.02 -9.29
N ILE A 7 -8.53 -6.90 -9.13
CA ILE A 7 -8.35 -5.98 -8.01
C ILE A 7 -9.67 -5.68 -7.29
N SER A 8 -9.57 -5.16 -6.07
CA SER A 8 -10.74 -4.75 -5.30
C SER A 8 -11.56 -3.67 -6.03
N THR A 9 -12.89 -3.71 -5.87
CA THR A 9 -13.79 -2.71 -6.44
C THR A 9 -13.41 -1.29 -6.05
N SER A 10 -12.99 -1.08 -4.79
CA SER A 10 -12.57 0.23 -4.29
C SER A 10 -11.32 0.74 -5.00
N LEU A 11 -10.32 -0.10 -5.25
CA LEU A 11 -9.15 0.31 -6.02
C LEU A 11 -9.49 0.53 -7.50
N TYR A 12 -10.32 -0.33 -8.10
CA TYR A 12 -10.74 -0.16 -9.49
C TYR A 12 -11.42 1.20 -9.73
N GLN A 13 -12.33 1.60 -8.85
CA GLN A 13 -13.01 2.90 -8.92
C GLN A 13 -12.04 4.09 -8.91
N ILE A 14 -10.88 3.96 -8.26
CA ILE A 14 -9.86 5.01 -8.22
C ILE A 14 -9.07 5.11 -9.52
N VAL A 15 -8.80 3.97 -10.17
CA VAL A 15 -7.88 3.92 -11.33
C VAL A 15 -8.59 3.86 -12.68
N GLN A 16 -9.87 3.45 -12.72
CA GLN A 16 -10.60 3.10 -13.95
C GLN A 16 -10.51 4.16 -15.04
N ASP A 17 -10.78 5.43 -14.70
CA ASP A 17 -10.81 6.54 -15.66
C ASP A 17 -9.45 6.70 -16.35
N LYS A 18 -8.36 6.66 -15.58
CA LYS A 18 -7.00 6.79 -16.13
C LYS A 18 -6.59 5.56 -16.90
N TYR A 19 -6.92 4.39 -16.37
CA TYR A 19 -6.55 3.11 -16.98
C TYR A 19 -7.24 2.90 -18.33
N GLU A 20 -8.55 3.13 -18.41
CA GLU A 20 -9.35 2.95 -19.64
C GLU A 20 -9.00 3.97 -20.73
N ASN A 21 -8.55 5.18 -20.34
CA ASN A 21 -8.05 6.20 -21.27
C ASN A 21 -6.56 6.03 -21.64
N GLY A 22 -5.90 4.94 -21.23
CA GLY A 22 -4.49 4.69 -21.54
C GLY A 22 -3.49 5.58 -20.81
N LEU A 23 -3.93 6.33 -19.79
CA LEU A 23 -3.10 7.15 -18.91
C LEU A 23 -2.46 6.28 -17.81
N TYR A 24 -1.69 5.27 -18.24
CA TYR A 24 -1.19 4.20 -17.38
C TYR A 24 -0.27 4.68 -16.24
N ARG A 25 0.58 5.67 -16.51
CA ARG A 25 1.41 6.32 -15.47
C ARG A 25 0.53 6.88 -14.37
N ASP A 26 -0.52 7.61 -14.76
CA ASP A 26 -1.38 8.28 -13.80
C ASP A 26 -2.27 7.27 -13.07
N ALA A 27 -2.65 6.16 -13.72
CA ALA A 27 -3.35 5.04 -13.08
C ALA A 27 -2.49 4.39 -11.98
N ILE A 28 -1.19 4.19 -12.24
CA ILE A 28 -0.23 3.70 -11.23
C ILE A 28 -0.13 4.68 -10.07
N LEU A 29 0.02 5.98 -10.36
CA LEU A 29 0.10 7.02 -9.31
C LEU A 29 -1.18 7.05 -8.45
N ALA A 30 -2.35 6.96 -9.08
CA ALA A 30 -3.63 6.91 -8.39
C ALA A 30 -3.73 5.67 -7.47
N ALA A 31 -3.25 4.51 -7.93
CA ALA A 31 -3.18 3.32 -7.09
C ALA A 31 -2.25 3.50 -5.88
N THR A 32 -1.05 4.05 -6.09
CA THR A 32 -0.10 4.27 -4.99
C THR A 32 -0.63 5.29 -3.98
N PHE A 33 -1.25 6.39 -4.42
CA PHE A 33 -1.86 7.36 -3.51
C PHE A 33 -3.07 6.78 -2.75
N TYR A 34 -3.80 5.84 -3.35
CA TYR A 34 -4.85 5.14 -2.63
C TYR A 34 -4.28 4.21 -1.54
N LEU A 35 -3.19 3.50 -1.81
CA LEU A 35 -2.47 2.73 -0.78
C LEU A 35 -1.99 3.64 0.36
N GLU A 36 -1.44 4.81 0.04
CA GLU A 36 -1.07 5.81 1.05
C GLU A 36 -2.27 6.16 1.93
N LYS A 37 -3.40 6.52 1.30
CA LYS A 37 -4.63 6.82 2.02
C LYS A 37 -5.06 5.69 2.95
N VAL A 38 -4.99 4.44 2.49
CA VAL A 38 -5.31 3.25 3.31
C VAL A 38 -4.39 3.15 4.53
N ILE A 39 -3.09 3.44 4.38
CA ILE A 39 -2.15 3.49 5.51
C ILE A 39 -2.57 4.59 6.49
N LEU A 40 -2.90 5.80 6.01
CA LEU A 40 -3.32 6.91 6.87
C LEU A 40 -4.57 6.59 7.67
N ASP A 41 -5.60 6.06 6.99
CA ASP A 41 -6.87 5.72 7.60
C ASP A 41 -6.71 4.65 8.69
N GLN A 42 -5.67 3.82 8.62
CA GLN A 42 -5.42 2.74 9.57
C GLN A 42 -4.41 3.05 10.66
N SER A 43 -3.54 4.05 10.46
CA SER A 43 -2.53 4.42 11.44
C SER A 43 -3.05 5.36 12.53
N ASN A 44 -4.28 5.88 12.39
CA ASN A 44 -4.84 6.95 13.23
C ASN A 44 -3.97 8.23 13.27
N CYS A 45 -3.04 8.39 12.33
CA CYS A 45 -2.24 9.61 12.20
C CYS A 45 -3.09 10.71 11.54
N THR A 46 -2.94 11.95 12.00
CA THR A 46 -3.61 13.11 11.40
C THR A 46 -2.92 13.53 10.10
N LYS A 47 -3.70 14.09 9.16
CA LYS A 47 -3.19 14.60 7.88
C LYS A 47 -2.06 15.63 8.06
N GLU A 48 -2.06 16.40 9.15
CA GLU A 48 -1.00 17.37 9.45
C GLU A 48 0.30 16.69 9.89
N GLU A 49 0.23 15.66 10.75
CA GLU A 49 1.40 14.86 11.13
C GLU A 49 2.05 14.21 9.89
N ILE A 50 1.23 13.80 8.93
CA ILE A 50 1.65 13.19 7.67
C ILE A 50 2.26 14.22 6.70
N ARG A 51 1.64 15.41 6.59
CA ARG A 51 2.11 16.49 5.69
C ARG A 51 3.51 16.99 6.07
N HIS A 52 3.87 16.95 7.34
CA HIS A 52 5.19 17.36 7.84
C HIS A 52 6.26 16.26 7.75
N THR A 53 5.87 14.98 7.69
CA THR A 53 6.80 13.84 7.70
C THR A 53 7.15 13.33 6.30
N GLY A 54 6.21 13.40 5.35
CA GLY A 54 6.35 12.79 4.02
C GLY A 54 6.21 11.27 4.08
N LEU A 55 5.77 10.66 2.97
CA LEU A 55 5.34 9.26 2.97
C LEU A 55 6.43 8.28 3.42
N GLY A 56 7.68 8.47 2.98
CA GLY A 56 8.79 7.60 3.39
C GLY A 56 8.98 7.53 4.90
N ARG A 57 8.91 8.68 5.60
CA ARG A 57 9.03 8.70 7.07
C ARG A 57 7.79 8.12 7.75
N LEU A 58 6.61 8.37 7.20
CA LEU A 58 5.37 7.79 7.70
C LEU A 58 5.43 6.25 7.66
N ILE A 59 5.90 5.66 6.55
CA ILE A 59 6.02 4.20 6.42
C ILE A 59 6.91 3.66 7.54
N MET A 60 8.08 4.27 7.77
CA MET A 60 8.98 3.85 8.85
C MET A 60 8.34 3.99 10.23
N GLN A 61 7.61 5.08 10.48
CA GLN A 61 6.93 5.33 11.76
C GLN A 61 5.81 4.32 12.02
N VAL A 62 5.04 3.94 10.99
CA VAL A 62 3.86 3.10 11.11
C VAL A 62 4.21 1.61 11.17
N PHE A 63 5.23 1.18 10.41
CA PHE A 63 5.56 -0.23 10.23
C PHE A 63 6.90 -0.66 10.82
N GLY A 64 7.84 0.27 11.02
CA GLY A 64 9.25 -0.02 11.32
C GLY A 64 9.63 0.03 12.81
N SER A 65 8.73 0.45 13.70
CA SER A 65 9.00 0.41 15.15
C SER A 65 8.98 -1.02 15.70
N PRO A 66 9.67 -1.30 16.82
CA PRO A 66 9.56 -2.60 17.51
C PRO A 66 8.12 -2.98 17.88
N GLU A 67 7.30 -1.97 18.15
CA GLU A 67 5.84 -2.07 18.32
C GLU A 67 5.18 -1.24 17.20
N PRO A 68 4.92 -1.83 16.02
CA PRO A 68 4.37 -1.11 14.88
C PRO A 68 2.91 -0.69 15.12
N VAL A 69 2.56 0.51 14.65
CA VAL A 69 1.18 1.01 14.69
C VAL A 69 0.26 0.11 13.86
N ILE A 70 0.75 -0.35 12.71
CA ILE A 70 0.08 -1.36 11.89
C ILE A 70 0.90 -2.65 11.93
N GLN A 71 0.37 -3.62 12.66
CA GLN A 71 0.95 -4.96 12.78
C GLN A 71 0.27 -5.90 11.79
N ILE A 72 1.00 -6.53 10.86
CA ILE A 72 0.39 -7.43 9.85
C ILE A 72 0.31 -8.90 10.28
N ASN A 73 0.95 -9.26 11.39
CA ASN A 73 0.97 -10.58 12.00
C ASN A 73 1.16 -10.45 13.52
N ARG A 74 1.47 -11.52 14.24
CA ARG A 74 1.62 -11.46 15.72
C ARG A 74 3.04 -11.07 16.17
N MET A 75 4.01 -11.05 15.27
CA MET A 75 5.43 -10.78 15.54
C MET A 75 6.03 -11.64 16.68
N LEU A 76 5.57 -12.88 16.85
CA LEU A 76 6.05 -13.79 17.90
C LEU A 76 7.26 -14.60 17.43
N THR A 77 7.35 -14.86 16.14
CA THR A 77 8.44 -15.61 15.52
C THR A 77 9.40 -14.70 14.78
N VAL A 78 10.64 -15.16 14.60
CA VAL A 78 11.65 -14.46 13.79
C VAL A 78 11.13 -14.22 12.36
N ALA A 79 10.44 -15.21 11.77
CA ALA A 79 9.86 -15.08 10.44
C ALA A 79 8.81 -13.97 10.36
N GLU A 80 7.91 -13.88 11.34
CA GLU A 80 6.89 -12.82 11.41
C GLU A 80 7.50 -11.42 11.57
N VAL A 81 8.56 -11.29 12.37
CA VAL A 81 9.30 -10.02 12.52
C VAL A 81 9.96 -9.63 11.19
N TYR A 82 10.54 -10.59 10.46
CA TYR A 82 11.11 -10.32 9.13
C TYR A 82 10.03 -10.00 8.09
N GLU A 83 8.86 -10.62 8.16
CA GLU A 83 7.73 -10.28 7.28
C GLU A 83 7.27 -8.83 7.50
N GLN A 84 7.13 -8.39 8.76
CA GLN A 84 6.78 -7.01 9.11
C GLN A 84 7.81 -6.02 8.54
N LYS A 85 9.11 -6.27 8.79
CA LYS A 85 10.21 -5.45 8.24
C LYS A 85 10.25 -5.49 6.71
N GLY A 86 9.99 -6.65 6.12
CA GLY A 86 9.92 -6.82 4.68
C GLY A 86 8.82 -5.97 4.05
N LEU A 87 7.65 -5.89 4.69
CA LEU A 87 6.57 -5.01 4.25
C LEU A 87 6.99 -3.54 4.31
N GLU A 88 7.58 -3.09 5.42
CA GLU A 88 8.11 -1.71 5.55
C GLU A 88 9.06 -1.37 4.39
N GLN A 89 10.07 -2.21 4.14
CA GLN A 89 11.06 -1.98 3.09
C GLN A 89 10.43 -2.05 1.68
N THR A 90 9.42 -2.90 1.49
CA THR A 90 8.66 -3.00 0.24
C THR A 90 7.89 -1.71 -0.03
N LEU A 91 7.24 -1.15 0.99
CA LEU A 91 6.50 0.11 0.88
C LEU A 91 7.43 1.29 0.62
N LEU A 92 8.59 1.33 1.29
CA LEU A 92 9.64 2.32 1.03
C LEU A 92 10.16 2.24 -0.40
N GLY A 93 10.47 1.03 -0.86
CA GLY A 93 10.89 0.76 -2.24
C GLY A 93 9.83 1.18 -3.25
N LEU A 94 8.55 0.83 -3.02
CA LEU A 94 7.44 1.27 -3.86
C LEU A 94 7.38 2.80 -3.93
N HIS A 95 7.44 3.49 -2.80
CA HIS A 95 7.40 4.95 -2.77
C HIS A 95 8.57 5.57 -3.54
N GLN A 96 9.81 5.16 -3.24
CA GLN A 96 11.00 5.78 -3.80
C GLN A 96 11.23 5.41 -5.26
N PHE A 97 11.04 4.14 -5.61
CA PHE A 97 11.34 3.62 -6.95
C PHE A 97 10.18 3.78 -7.92
N ILE A 98 8.94 3.53 -7.48
CA ILE A 98 7.78 3.54 -8.37
C ILE A 98 7.08 4.90 -8.36
N THR A 99 6.73 5.42 -7.19
CA THR A 99 5.92 6.65 -7.07
C THR A 99 6.76 7.90 -7.35
N PHE A 100 7.88 8.08 -6.66
CA PHE A 100 8.69 9.29 -6.74
C PHE A 100 9.26 9.53 -8.14
N SER A 101 9.76 8.47 -8.78
CA SER A 101 10.26 8.54 -10.17
C SER A 101 9.18 9.01 -11.15
N ARG A 102 7.95 8.53 -11.00
CA ARG A 102 6.81 8.94 -11.85
C ARG A 102 6.34 10.36 -11.56
N ILE A 103 6.42 10.83 -10.31
CA ILE A 103 6.05 12.23 -9.97
C ILE A 103 7.07 13.22 -10.56
N HIS A 104 8.36 12.91 -10.47
CA HIS A 104 9.43 13.88 -10.72
C HIS A 104 10.16 13.69 -12.05
N SER A 105 9.73 12.76 -12.90
CA SER A 105 10.32 12.53 -14.22
C SER A 105 9.27 12.15 -15.25
N ASP A 106 9.58 12.40 -16.52
CA ASP A 106 8.77 11.93 -17.63
C ASP A 106 8.89 10.41 -17.72
N PHE A 107 7.80 9.73 -17.37
CA PHE A 107 7.73 8.27 -17.34
C PHE A 107 6.63 7.81 -18.30
N SER A 108 6.97 6.93 -19.23
CA SER A 108 5.98 6.33 -20.15
C SER A 108 5.71 4.90 -19.72
N ASP A 109 4.59 4.69 -19.03
CA ASP A 109 4.09 3.37 -18.70
C ASP A 109 3.17 2.83 -19.81
N ASN A 110 3.20 1.51 -20.00
CA ASN A 110 2.26 0.79 -20.84
C ASN A 110 1.27 -0.02 -19.99
N GLN A 111 0.25 -0.57 -20.64
CA GLN A 111 -0.79 -1.36 -19.96
C GLN A 111 -0.21 -2.50 -19.13
N LYS A 112 0.74 -3.27 -19.67
CA LYS A 112 1.34 -4.42 -18.99
C LYS A 112 2.07 -4.01 -17.71
N THR A 113 2.76 -2.87 -17.73
CA THR A 113 3.42 -2.31 -16.54
C THR A 113 2.39 -1.85 -15.51
N ALA A 114 1.33 -1.15 -15.93
CA ALA A 114 0.25 -0.76 -15.04
C ALA A 114 -0.45 -1.96 -14.41
N ASP A 115 -0.76 -2.98 -15.20
CA ASP A 115 -1.35 -4.24 -14.75
C ASP A 115 -0.55 -4.85 -13.60
N ALA A 116 0.74 -5.07 -13.81
CA ALA A 116 1.61 -5.69 -12.83
C ALA A 116 1.71 -4.86 -11.53
N ILE A 117 1.90 -3.55 -11.65
CA ILE A 117 2.08 -2.67 -10.49
C ILE A 117 0.77 -2.51 -9.72
N ILE A 118 -0.36 -2.27 -10.41
CA ILE A 118 -1.65 -2.04 -9.76
C ILE A 118 -2.13 -3.31 -9.04
N ILE A 119 -1.91 -4.50 -9.62
CA ILE A 119 -2.21 -5.77 -8.94
C ILE A 119 -1.34 -5.94 -7.70
N PHE A 120 -0.04 -5.63 -7.79
CA PHE A 120 0.84 -5.69 -6.64
C PHE A 120 0.43 -4.71 -5.54
N VAL A 121 0.06 -3.48 -5.91
CA VAL A 121 -0.49 -2.48 -4.98
C VAL A 121 -1.79 -2.99 -4.33
N ASN A 122 -2.68 -3.62 -5.10
CA ASN A 122 -3.89 -4.25 -4.56
C ASN A 122 -3.57 -5.34 -3.52
N TYR A 123 -2.55 -6.15 -3.77
CA TYR A 123 -2.08 -7.13 -2.80
C TYR A 123 -1.60 -6.45 -1.50
N LEU A 124 -0.80 -5.39 -1.59
CA LEU A 124 -0.32 -4.65 -0.42
C LEU A 124 -1.47 -4.02 0.39
N ILE A 125 -2.43 -3.38 -0.30
CA ILE A 125 -3.65 -2.84 0.32
C ILE A 125 -4.39 -3.95 1.08
N SER A 126 -4.58 -5.10 0.43
CA SER A 126 -5.27 -6.24 1.02
C SER A 126 -4.53 -6.78 2.26
N ARG A 127 -3.19 -6.83 2.23
CA ARG A 127 -2.39 -7.23 3.41
C ARG A 127 -2.55 -6.25 4.58
N ILE A 128 -2.57 -4.94 4.32
CA ILE A 128 -2.74 -3.91 5.34
C ILE A 128 -4.18 -3.89 5.89
N GLN A 129 -5.19 -4.01 5.03
CA GLN A 129 -6.59 -4.11 5.47
C GLN A 129 -6.87 -5.34 6.33
N ASN A 130 -6.25 -6.47 5.99
CA ASN A 130 -6.28 -7.71 6.77
C ASN A 130 -5.18 -7.80 7.83
N ARG A 131 -4.71 -6.64 8.33
CA ARG A 131 -3.72 -6.58 9.42
C ARG A 131 -4.18 -7.35 10.65
N TYR A 132 -3.21 -7.74 11.48
CA TYR A 132 -3.49 -8.30 12.79
C TYR A 132 -4.15 -7.24 13.69
N ARG A 133 -5.18 -7.66 14.41
CA ARG A 133 -5.88 -6.83 15.41
C ARG A 133 -5.93 -7.63 16.70
N THR A 134 -5.42 -7.04 17.78
CA THR A 134 -5.36 -7.71 19.09
C THR A 134 -6.76 -7.89 19.67
N ASP A 135 -7.70 -7.00 19.35
CA ASP A 135 -9.05 -7.01 19.93
C ASP A 135 -10.14 -6.74 18.87
N LEU A 136 -11.06 -7.71 18.72
CA LEU A 136 -12.50 -7.55 18.44
C LEU A 136 -13.09 -8.98 18.33
N ASN A 137 -13.62 -9.50 19.44
CA ASN A 137 -14.58 -10.61 19.53
C ASN A 137 -14.54 -11.68 18.41
N ASN A 138 -13.72 -12.73 18.55
CA ASN A 138 -14.19 -14.09 18.28
C ASN A 138 -13.21 -15.17 18.81
N PRO A 139 -13.73 -16.32 19.27
CA PRO A 139 -12.93 -17.39 19.81
C PRO A 139 -12.15 -18.06 18.69
N VAL A 140 -11.02 -18.62 19.07
CA VAL A 140 -10.28 -19.59 18.26
C VAL A 140 -11.25 -20.70 17.87
N LEU A 141 -11.67 -20.75 16.61
CA LEU A 141 -12.28 -21.96 16.06
C LEU A 141 -11.13 -22.94 15.78
N GLY A 142 -11.14 -24.03 16.54
CA GLY A 142 -10.43 -25.26 16.19
C GLY A 142 -11.10 -26.01 15.05
#